data_AF-A0A932GMB0-F1
#
_entry.id   AF-A0A932GMB0-F1
#
_cell.length_a   1.000
_cell.length_b   1.000
_cell.length_c   1.000
_cell.angle_alpha   90.00
_cell.angle_beta   90.00
_cell.angle_gamma   90.00
#
_symmetry.space_group_name_H-M   'P 1'
#
loop_
_entity.id
_entity.type
_entity.pdbx_description
1 polymer ?
#
loop_
_entity_poly.entity_id
_entity_poly.type
_entity_poly.pdbx_seq_one_letter_code
_entity_poly.pdbx_strand_id
1 'polypeptide(L)'
;AAAAQAEHAGGHCRPAEAPADFPSGFPRLSDAEWGYRLGGWGGEREGQPPARRPVVFVHGNGRDASDWDEPGLSVRARFLAAGYRGQDLWALSYNGKGGTAFTACRTDNARNVPDLAAFLQAVLAYTGASRVDVVAHSLGVTLTRATLKAQPALAGKVGAFVAIAGPNHGTPLCLGWGARQVSCNELAPGSPFLRDLNGPEGLGEAPAGVRTLVVASADRSDTFYPGPWASSPHLRGAQVLVLPRLGHDALRVAEAAVAGYLAFLQKP
;
A
#
# COMPACT_ATOMS: atom_id res chain seq x y z
N ALA A 1 -20.85 -17.99 6.65
CA ALA A 1 -20.07 -19.22 6.87
C ALA A 1 -18.61 -18.89 6.59
N ALA A 2 -17.78 -18.86 7.61
CA ALA A 2 -16.35 -18.62 7.47
C ALA A 2 -15.76 -19.76 6.65
N ALA A 3 -15.33 -19.46 5.42
CA ALA A 3 -14.51 -20.40 4.67
C ALA A 3 -13.25 -20.63 5.51
N ALA A 4 -13.05 -21.86 5.97
CA ALA A 4 -11.83 -22.28 6.60
C ALA A 4 -10.66 -21.82 5.71
N GLN A 5 -9.81 -20.95 6.24
CA GLN A 5 -8.54 -20.63 5.60
C GLN A 5 -7.78 -21.96 5.54
N ALA A 6 -7.79 -22.59 4.37
CA ALA A 6 -6.97 -23.76 4.15
C ALA A 6 -5.52 -23.34 4.45
N GLU A 7 -4.86 -24.03 5.38
CA GLU A 7 -3.44 -23.86 5.65
C GLU A 7 -2.64 -24.18 4.39
N HIS A 8 -2.38 -23.16 3.57
CA HIS A 8 -1.56 -23.22 2.39
C HIS A 8 -0.93 -21.83 2.17
N ALA A 9 0.27 -21.65 1.64
CA ALA A 9 1.42 -22.50 1.30
C ALA A 9 2.47 -21.52 0.69
N GLY A 10 3.74 -21.92 0.63
CA GLY A 10 4.80 -21.23 -0.12
C GLY A 10 5.06 -19.76 0.26
N GLY A 11 6.12 -19.53 1.05
CA GLY A 11 6.64 -18.19 1.33
C GLY A 11 5.94 -17.43 2.47
N HIS A 12 4.89 -17.99 3.08
CA HIS A 12 4.37 -17.47 4.35
C HIS A 12 5.27 -17.91 5.51
N CYS A 13 5.76 -16.94 6.28
CA CYS A 13 6.58 -17.17 7.46
C CYS A 13 6.43 -16.01 8.43
N ARG A 14 6.79 -16.24 9.70
CA ARG A 14 6.91 -15.17 10.70
C ARG A 14 8.13 -14.30 10.37
N PRO A 15 7.96 -13.03 9.98
CA PRO A 15 9.08 -12.14 9.72
C PRO A 15 9.78 -11.75 11.02
N ALA A 16 11.02 -11.24 10.92
CA ALA A 16 11.62 -10.50 12.02
C ALA A 16 10.86 -9.19 12.25
N GLU A 17 10.93 -8.62 13.45
CA GLU A 17 10.32 -7.31 13.73
C GLU A 17 11.04 -6.21 12.92
N ALA A 18 10.27 -5.37 12.24
CA ALA A 18 10.82 -4.18 11.58
C ALA A 18 11.13 -3.10 12.63
N PRO A 19 12.17 -2.26 12.42
CA PRO A 19 12.40 -1.10 13.26
C PRO A 19 11.16 -0.19 13.33
N ALA A 20 10.94 0.42 14.49
CA ALA A 20 9.85 1.37 14.72
C ALA A 20 10.43 2.73 15.13
N ASP A 21 10.50 3.66 14.18
CA ASP A 21 10.95 5.04 14.38
C ASP A 21 9.74 5.98 14.40
N PHE A 22 8.94 5.85 15.46
CA PHE A 22 7.77 6.69 15.72
C PHE A 22 8.00 7.53 17.00
N PRO A 23 7.45 8.75 17.08
CA PRO A 23 7.51 9.58 18.27
C PRO A 23 6.98 8.88 19.52
N SER A 24 7.46 9.27 20.69
CA SER A 24 7.12 8.64 21.98
C SER A 24 5.62 8.67 22.34
N GLY A 25 4.86 9.63 21.82
CA GLY A 25 3.40 9.71 22.01
C GLY A 25 2.57 8.92 20.99
N PHE A 26 3.19 8.37 19.94
CA PHE A 26 2.50 7.54 18.98
C PHE A 26 2.23 6.16 19.60
N PRO A 27 1.00 5.62 19.53
CA PRO A 27 0.66 4.38 20.20
C PRO A 27 1.51 3.21 19.69
N ARG A 28 1.90 2.32 20.61
CA ARG A 28 2.55 1.06 20.26
C ARG A 28 1.50 0.08 19.74
N LEU A 29 1.35 0.03 18.41
CA LEU A 29 0.45 -0.91 17.76
C LEU A 29 1.05 -2.32 17.72
N SER A 30 0.19 -3.32 17.83
CA SER A 30 0.55 -4.73 17.72
C SER A 30 0.06 -5.30 16.40
N ASP A 31 0.90 -6.09 15.77
CA ASP A 31 0.61 -6.87 14.57
C ASP A 31 -0.52 -7.87 14.85
N ALA A 32 -1.52 -7.89 13.98
CA ALA A 32 -2.73 -8.68 14.17
C ALA A 32 -2.52 -10.19 14.05
N GLU A 33 -1.48 -10.63 13.32
CA GLU A 33 -1.19 -12.04 13.10
C GLU A 33 -0.21 -12.59 14.14
N TRP A 34 0.88 -11.89 14.38
CA TRP A 34 2.05 -12.37 15.12
C TRP A 34 2.22 -11.72 16.50
N GLY A 35 1.48 -10.65 16.78
CA GLY A 35 1.45 -9.95 18.07
C GLY A 35 2.70 -9.13 18.40
N TYR A 36 3.66 -8.99 17.47
CA TYR A 36 4.82 -8.13 17.67
C TYR A 36 4.48 -6.65 17.49
N ARG A 37 5.40 -5.75 17.86
CA ARG A 37 5.19 -4.31 17.64
C ARG A 37 5.23 -4.00 16.14
N LEU A 38 4.21 -3.35 15.59
CA LEU A 38 4.25 -2.86 14.21
C LEU A 38 5.39 -1.84 14.04
N GLY A 39 6.21 -2.10 13.03
CA GLY A 39 7.34 -1.25 12.65
C GLY A 39 6.95 -0.16 11.66
N GLY A 40 7.92 0.68 11.31
CA GLY A 40 7.75 1.77 10.36
C GLY A 40 8.48 3.03 10.80
N TRP A 41 8.13 4.16 10.20
CA TRP A 41 8.67 5.47 10.53
C TRP A 41 7.63 6.56 10.30
N GLY A 42 7.78 7.70 10.95
CA GLY A 42 6.97 8.88 10.64
C GLY A 42 6.65 9.74 11.84
N GLY A 43 6.17 10.95 11.57
CA GLY A 43 5.94 11.94 12.61
C GLY A 43 7.22 12.62 13.11
N GLU A 44 7.05 13.71 13.84
CA GLU A 44 8.15 14.41 14.52
C GLU A 44 7.86 14.54 16.02
N ARG A 45 6.81 15.27 16.39
CA ARG A 45 6.48 15.58 17.78
C ARG A 45 4.99 15.63 18.02
N GLU A 46 4.59 15.23 19.21
CA GLU A 46 3.21 15.27 19.65
C GLU A 46 2.74 16.73 19.82
N GLY A 47 1.50 17.00 19.45
CA GLY A 47 0.93 18.36 19.50
C GLY A 47 1.40 19.30 18.38
N GLN A 48 2.34 18.88 17.53
CA GLN A 48 2.67 19.62 16.30
C GLN A 48 1.65 19.25 15.21
N PRO A 49 0.81 20.17 14.74
CA PRO A 49 -0.13 19.87 13.65
C PRO A 49 0.65 19.65 12.35
N PRO A 50 0.17 18.77 11.45
CA PRO A 50 0.76 18.62 10.12
C PRO A 50 0.46 19.86 9.25
N ALA A 51 1.32 20.15 8.28
CA ALA A 51 1.19 21.31 7.39
C ALA A 51 0.28 20.99 6.22
N ARG A 52 0.11 19.69 5.96
CA ARG A 52 -0.71 19.12 4.90
C ARG A 52 -1.50 17.96 5.49
N ARG A 53 -2.34 17.32 4.68
CA ARG A 53 -2.85 16.00 5.03
C ARG A 53 -1.65 15.06 5.23
N PRO A 54 -1.58 14.31 6.35
CA PRO A 54 -0.54 13.30 6.50
C PRO A 54 -0.63 12.28 5.37
N VAL A 55 0.52 11.91 4.82
CA VAL A 55 0.68 10.91 3.77
C VAL A 55 1.16 9.63 4.42
N VAL A 56 0.40 8.56 4.23
CA VAL A 56 0.73 7.22 4.69
C VAL A 56 1.19 6.36 3.52
N PHE A 57 2.44 5.91 3.58
CA PHE A 57 3.08 5.05 2.60
C PHE A 57 2.88 3.57 2.96
N VAL A 58 2.41 2.78 1.99
CA VAL A 58 2.09 1.35 2.15
C VAL A 58 2.89 0.54 1.14
N HIS A 59 3.87 -0.22 1.62
CA HIS A 59 4.81 -0.97 0.78
C HIS A 59 4.17 -2.19 0.09
N GLY A 60 4.90 -2.78 -0.86
CA GLY A 60 4.54 -4.02 -1.53
C GLY A 60 4.90 -5.30 -0.75
N ASN A 61 4.55 -6.46 -1.28
CA ASN A 61 4.80 -7.74 -0.60
C ASN A 61 6.30 -8.03 -0.44
N GLY A 62 6.72 -8.52 0.72
CA GLY A 62 8.12 -8.82 1.04
C GLY A 62 9.04 -7.60 1.24
N ARG A 63 8.49 -6.40 1.23
CA ARG A 63 9.16 -5.15 1.60
C ARG A 63 8.74 -4.73 3.02
N ASP A 64 9.29 -3.62 3.49
CA ASP A 64 8.88 -2.92 4.72
C ASP A 64 8.88 -1.40 4.49
N ALA A 65 8.62 -0.60 5.54
CA ALA A 65 8.59 0.85 5.43
C ALA A 65 9.88 1.49 4.89
N SER A 66 11.05 0.84 5.03
CA SER A 66 12.32 1.38 4.53
C SER A 66 12.35 1.49 3.01
N ASP A 67 11.50 0.73 2.30
CA ASP A 67 11.32 0.80 0.85
C ASP A 67 11.04 2.24 0.39
N TRP A 68 10.35 3.05 1.21
CA TRP A 68 10.02 4.44 0.92
C TRP A 68 11.13 5.46 1.26
N ASP A 69 12.21 5.02 1.91
CA ASP A 69 13.36 5.85 2.31
C ASP A 69 14.71 5.20 1.91
N GLU A 70 14.73 4.44 0.82
CA GLU A 70 15.93 3.76 0.33
C GLU A 70 17.02 4.77 -0.08
N PRO A 71 18.30 4.57 0.30
CA PRO A 71 19.39 5.46 -0.07
C PRO A 71 19.50 5.67 -1.59
N GLY A 72 19.55 6.93 -2.03
CA GLY A 72 19.61 7.30 -3.45
C GLY A 72 18.26 7.25 -4.20
N LEU A 73 17.22 6.65 -3.60
CA LEU A 73 15.88 6.52 -4.17
C LEU A 73 14.77 6.99 -3.23
N SER A 74 15.12 7.63 -2.11
CA SER A 74 14.20 8.01 -1.05
C SER A 74 13.03 8.86 -1.56
N VAL A 75 11.83 8.30 -1.42
CA VAL A 75 10.58 9.02 -1.69
C VAL A 75 10.35 10.01 -0.57
N ARG A 76 10.60 9.63 0.68
CA ARG A 76 10.52 10.52 1.85
C ARG A 76 11.31 11.82 1.64
N ALA A 77 12.58 11.73 1.23
CA ALA A 77 13.43 12.89 0.98
C ALA A 77 12.87 13.79 -0.14
N ARG A 78 12.27 13.21 -1.18
CA ARG A 78 11.61 13.97 -2.25
C ARG A 78 10.36 14.70 -1.77
N PHE A 79 9.56 14.10 -0.89
CA PHE A 79 8.43 14.78 -0.25
C PHE A 79 8.91 15.93 0.65
N LEU A 80 9.97 15.72 1.44
CA LEU A 80 10.58 16.78 2.25
C LEU A 80 11.06 17.96 1.38
N ALA A 81 11.74 17.66 0.27
CA ALA A 81 12.17 18.67 -0.71
C ALA A 81 10.97 19.40 -1.37
N ALA A 82 9.82 18.73 -1.50
CA ALA A 82 8.57 19.30 -1.99
C ALA A 82 7.77 20.08 -0.92
N GLY A 83 8.36 20.31 0.26
CA GLY A 83 7.77 21.12 1.34
C GLY A 83 6.80 20.36 2.24
N TYR A 84 6.84 19.03 2.26
CA TYR A 84 6.28 18.25 3.36
C TYR A 84 7.25 18.28 4.55
N ARG A 85 6.73 18.09 5.75
CA ARG A 85 7.49 17.95 7.01
C ARG A 85 7.47 16.50 7.48
N GLY A 86 8.34 16.11 8.41
CA GLY A 86 8.29 14.77 9.00
C GLY A 86 6.94 14.46 9.66
N GLN A 87 6.29 15.48 10.24
CA GLN A 87 4.93 15.37 10.79
C GLN A 87 3.88 14.96 9.74
N ASP A 88 4.15 15.25 8.46
CA ASP A 88 3.24 14.95 7.35
C ASP A 88 3.48 13.56 6.75
N LEU A 89 4.56 12.84 7.10
CA LEU A 89 4.99 11.63 6.39
C LEU A 89 5.07 10.43 7.33
N TRP A 90 4.44 9.33 6.92
CA TRP A 90 4.27 8.14 7.74
C TRP A 90 4.37 6.89 6.86
N ALA A 91 5.02 5.84 7.33
CA ALA A 91 5.10 4.55 6.63
C ALA A 91 4.98 3.40 7.63
N LEU A 92 4.22 2.38 7.26
CA LEU A 92 3.95 1.20 8.08
C LEU A 92 4.68 -0.02 7.52
N SER A 93 5.31 -0.83 8.38
CA SER A 93 5.84 -2.16 8.06
C SER A 93 4.84 -3.24 8.49
N TYR A 94 3.77 -3.44 7.71
CA TYR A 94 2.62 -4.26 8.13
C TYR A 94 2.91 -5.76 8.19
N ASN A 95 3.96 -6.24 7.51
CA ASN A 95 4.38 -7.65 7.50
C ASN A 95 5.81 -7.79 8.04
N GLY A 96 6.12 -7.06 9.11
CA GLY A 96 7.43 -7.07 9.75
C GLY A 96 8.56 -6.57 8.84
N LYS A 97 9.78 -7.03 9.12
CA LYS A 97 10.98 -6.65 8.38
C LYS A 97 10.97 -7.31 6.99
N GLY A 98 11.18 -6.48 5.98
CA GLY A 98 11.30 -6.89 4.59
C GLY A 98 12.62 -7.63 4.34
N GLY A 99 12.78 -8.10 3.11
CA GLY A 99 13.98 -8.83 2.73
C GLY A 99 14.24 -8.82 1.24
N THR A 100 15.17 -9.68 0.83
CA THR A 100 15.44 -9.96 -0.57
C THR A 100 14.36 -10.90 -1.13
N ALA A 101 14.39 -11.17 -2.43
CA ALA A 101 13.49 -12.14 -3.07
C ALA A 101 13.47 -13.51 -2.36
N PHE A 102 14.59 -13.93 -1.75
CA PHE A 102 14.76 -15.23 -1.10
C PHE A 102 14.48 -15.23 0.41
N THR A 103 14.63 -14.08 1.07
CA THR A 103 14.55 -14.00 2.54
C THR A 103 13.27 -13.34 3.03
N ALA A 104 12.52 -12.68 2.15
CA ALA A 104 11.31 -11.99 2.50
C ALA A 104 10.13 -12.95 2.76
N CYS A 105 9.56 -12.89 3.96
CA CYS A 105 8.25 -13.48 4.21
C CYS A 105 7.19 -12.78 3.35
N ARG A 106 6.27 -13.57 2.82
CA ARG A 106 5.13 -13.12 2.02
C ARG A 106 3.87 -13.22 2.86
N THR A 107 2.91 -12.39 2.49
CA THR A 107 1.60 -12.34 3.15
C THR A 107 0.49 -12.09 2.12
N ASP A 108 -0.75 -12.11 2.59
CA ASP A 108 -1.95 -11.75 1.84
C ASP A 108 -2.60 -10.48 2.45
N ASN A 109 -3.62 -9.94 1.80
CA ASN A 109 -4.26 -8.71 2.27
C ASN A 109 -5.08 -8.96 3.54
N ALA A 110 -5.82 -10.07 3.63
CA ALA A 110 -6.75 -10.32 4.74
C ALA A 110 -6.07 -10.24 6.12
N ARG A 111 -4.85 -10.76 6.26
CA ARG A 111 -4.06 -10.71 7.51
C ARG A 111 -3.70 -9.30 7.96
N ASN A 112 -3.44 -8.40 7.00
CA ASN A 112 -2.86 -7.08 7.27
C ASN A 112 -3.89 -5.95 7.22
N VAL A 113 -5.14 -6.23 6.85
CA VAL A 113 -6.24 -5.24 6.87
C VAL A 113 -6.38 -4.59 8.25
N PRO A 114 -6.38 -5.34 9.38
CA PRO A 114 -6.46 -4.76 10.71
C PRO A 114 -5.26 -3.85 11.03
N ASP A 115 -4.05 -4.22 10.63
CA ASP A 115 -2.83 -3.47 10.90
C ASP A 115 -2.83 -2.11 10.20
N LEU A 116 -3.16 -2.09 8.90
CA LEU A 116 -3.27 -0.84 8.16
C LEU A 116 -4.42 0.04 8.71
N ALA A 117 -5.56 -0.56 9.08
CA ALA A 117 -6.67 0.19 9.68
C ALA A 117 -6.24 0.88 10.99
N ALA A 118 -5.61 0.12 11.89
CA ALA A 118 -5.12 0.62 13.17
C ALA A 118 -4.07 1.72 12.98
N PHE A 119 -3.16 1.55 12.02
CA PHE A 119 -2.15 2.56 11.72
C PHE A 119 -2.74 3.87 11.19
N LEU A 120 -3.65 3.81 10.22
CA LEU A 120 -4.32 5.01 9.69
C LEU A 120 -5.10 5.75 10.79
N GLN A 121 -5.80 5.01 11.67
CA GLN A 121 -6.50 5.59 12.82
C GLN A 121 -5.53 6.23 13.81
N ALA A 122 -4.40 5.60 14.10
CA ALA A 122 -3.37 6.13 14.98
C ALA A 122 -2.73 7.41 14.42
N VAL A 123 -2.44 7.47 13.11
CA VAL A 123 -1.92 8.69 12.46
C VAL A 123 -2.93 9.83 12.56
N LEU A 124 -4.20 9.58 12.27
CA LEU A 124 -5.27 10.58 12.41
C LEU A 124 -5.39 11.09 13.86
N ALA A 125 -5.39 10.18 14.83
CA ALA A 125 -5.50 10.52 16.25
C ALA A 125 -4.29 11.32 16.75
N TYR A 126 -3.08 10.89 16.39
CA TYR A 126 -1.84 11.52 16.82
C TYR A 126 -1.63 12.91 16.22
N THR A 127 -1.96 13.08 14.93
CA THR A 127 -1.75 14.35 14.22
C THR A 127 -2.91 15.34 14.40
N GLY A 128 -4.09 14.86 14.82
CA GLY A 128 -5.33 15.65 14.82
C GLY A 128 -5.87 15.97 13.43
N ALA A 129 -5.30 15.40 12.36
CA ALA A 129 -5.76 15.62 11.01
C ALA A 129 -7.16 15.01 10.80
N SER A 130 -8.02 15.71 10.06
CA SER A 130 -9.35 15.21 9.71
C SER A 130 -9.30 14.10 8.64
N ARG A 131 -8.27 14.12 7.80
CA ARG A 131 -8.03 13.15 6.73
C ARG A 131 -6.55 12.88 6.52
N VAL A 132 -6.25 11.69 5.99
CA VAL A 132 -4.94 11.31 5.47
C VAL A 132 -5.01 11.07 3.95
N ASP A 133 -3.87 11.12 3.30
CA ASP A 133 -3.69 10.60 1.95
C ASP A 133 -2.86 9.31 2.01
N VAL A 134 -3.10 8.38 1.10
CA VAL A 134 -2.41 7.08 1.07
C VAL A 134 -1.66 6.92 -0.25
N VAL A 135 -0.39 6.53 -0.19
CA VAL A 135 0.42 6.15 -1.35
C VAL A 135 0.82 4.70 -1.17
N ALA A 136 0.33 3.83 -2.05
CA ALA A 136 0.55 2.40 -1.93
C ALA A 136 1.18 1.82 -3.19
N HIS A 137 2.01 0.79 -3.02
CA HIS A 137 2.69 0.10 -4.11
C HIS A 137 2.39 -1.39 -4.11
N SER A 138 2.21 -1.98 -5.30
CA SER A 138 2.08 -3.43 -5.47
C SER A 138 0.94 -4.02 -4.61
N LEU A 139 1.20 -5.07 -3.81
CA LEU A 139 0.23 -5.63 -2.84
C LEU A 139 -0.38 -4.55 -1.92
N GLY A 140 0.38 -3.52 -1.53
CA GLY A 140 -0.10 -2.43 -0.69
C GLY A 140 -1.32 -1.72 -1.27
N VAL A 141 -1.48 -1.72 -2.60
CA VAL A 141 -2.65 -1.15 -3.30
C VAL A 141 -3.91 -1.95 -2.98
N THR A 142 -3.88 -3.27 -3.15
CA THR A 142 -5.03 -4.12 -2.84
C THR A 142 -5.31 -4.17 -1.33
N LEU A 143 -4.26 -4.07 -0.51
CA LEU A 143 -4.38 -3.99 0.94
C LEU A 143 -5.12 -2.71 1.34
N THR A 144 -4.69 -1.57 0.81
CA THR A 144 -5.36 -0.28 1.05
C THR A 144 -6.82 -0.35 0.64
N ARG A 145 -7.13 -0.82 -0.58
CA ARG A 145 -8.51 -0.96 -1.06
C ARG A 145 -9.34 -1.86 -0.15
N ALA A 146 -8.80 -3.01 0.26
CA ALA A 146 -9.48 -3.93 1.17
C ALA A 146 -9.73 -3.31 2.55
N THR A 147 -8.76 -2.57 3.09
CA THR A 147 -8.91 -1.83 4.35
C THR A 147 -10.02 -0.79 4.26
N LEU A 148 -10.06 0.01 3.18
CA LEU A 148 -11.09 1.04 3.02
C LEU A 148 -12.48 0.43 2.82
N LYS A 149 -12.58 -0.70 2.09
CA LYS A 149 -13.83 -1.44 1.95
C LYS A 149 -14.31 -2.01 3.28
N ALA A 150 -13.42 -2.57 4.09
CA ALA A 150 -13.73 -3.16 5.39
C ALA A 150 -14.03 -2.11 6.48
N GLN A 151 -13.52 -0.88 6.33
CA GLN A 151 -13.64 0.19 7.31
C GLN A 151 -14.26 1.47 6.69
N PRO A 152 -15.58 1.51 6.40
CA PRO A 152 -16.20 2.65 5.72
C PRO A 152 -16.04 4.00 6.44
N ALA A 153 -16.05 4.00 7.78
CA ALA A 153 -15.81 5.21 8.57
C ALA A 153 -14.37 5.74 8.38
N LEU A 154 -13.40 4.85 8.21
CA LEU A 154 -12.02 5.21 7.91
C LEU A 154 -11.86 5.63 6.44
N ALA A 155 -12.58 4.98 5.51
CA ALA A 155 -12.61 5.40 4.11
C ALA A 155 -13.06 6.86 3.94
N GLY A 156 -14.06 7.30 4.72
CA GLY A 156 -14.47 8.70 4.78
C GLY A 156 -13.42 9.68 5.31
N LYS A 157 -12.32 9.17 5.89
CA LYS A 157 -11.15 9.94 6.35
C LYS A 157 -9.94 9.82 5.43
N VAL A 158 -10.07 9.19 4.26
CA VAL A 158 -9.04 9.23 3.23
C VAL A 158 -9.40 10.29 2.19
N GLY A 159 -8.52 11.24 1.95
CA GLY A 159 -8.76 12.31 0.98
C GLY A 159 -8.30 11.94 -0.43
N ALA A 160 -7.10 11.35 -0.54
CA ALA A 160 -6.54 10.89 -1.79
C ALA A 160 -5.85 9.53 -1.63
N PHE A 161 -5.86 8.74 -2.71
CA PHE A 161 -5.24 7.44 -2.81
C PHE A 161 -4.42 7.34 -4.11
N VAL A 162 -3.11 7.14 -3.98
CA VAL A 162 -2.20 6.87 -5.09
C VAL A 162 -1.90 5.36 -5.11
N ALA A 163 -2.38 4.70 -6.16
CA ALA A 163 -2.24 3.27 -6.41
C ALA A 163 -1.13 3.02 -7.45
N ILE A 164 0.06 2.66 -7.00
CA ILE A 164 1.23 2.43 -7.86
C ILE A 164 1.33 0.94 -8.17
N ALA A 165 1.18 0.56 -9.44
CA ALA A 165 1.40 -0.80 -9.93
C ALA A 165 0.67 -1.89 -9.11
N GLY A 166 -0.61 -1.67 -8.76
CA GLY A 166 -1.38 -2.61 -7.96
C GLY A 166 -1.91 -3.81 -8.76
N PRO A 167 -2.00 -5.03 -8.21
CA PRO A 167 -2.59 -6.19 -8.90
C PRO A 167 -4.13 -6.17 -8.84
N ASN A 168 -4.78 -5.06 -9.24
CA ASN A 168 -6.22 -4.85 -9.05
C ASN A 168 -7.10 -5.82 -9.84
N HIS A 169 -6.58 -6.38 -10.93
CA HIS A 169 -7.22 -7.46 -11.71
C HIS A 169 -6.40 -8.76 -11.69
N GLY A 170 -5.48 -8.87 -10.73
CA GLY A 170 -4.60 -10.01 -10.53
C GLY A 170 -3.30 -9.93 -11.34
N THR A 171 -2.40 -10.86 -11.09
CA THR A 171 -1.13 -11.00 -11.82
C THR A 171 -1.02 -12.39 -12.44
N PRO A 172 -0.56 -12.53 -13.70
CA PRO A 172 -0.36 -13.84 -14.32
C PRO A 172 0.66 -14.71 -13.58
N LEU A 173 1.55 -14.10 -12.77
CA LEU A 173 2.49 -14.83 -11.92
C LEU A 173 1.78 -15.75 -10.91
N CYS A 174 0.51 -15.47 -10.59
CA CYS A 174 -0.30 -16.27 -9.68
C CYS A 174 -1.17 -17.33 -10.37
N LEU A 175 -1.16 -17.41 -11.70
CA LEU A 175 -1.90 -18.45 -12.44
C LEU A 175 -1.33 -19.84 -12.12
N GLY A 176 -2.20 -20.74 -11.67
CA GLY A 176 -1.81 -22.10 -11.27
C GLY A 176 -1.09 -22.19 -9.90
N TRP A 177 -0.79 -21.05 -9.28
CA TRP A 177 -0.20 -21.01 -7.94
C TRP A 177 -1.28 -20.90 -6.87
N GLY A 178 -2.30 -20.06 -7.03
CA GLY A 178 -3.46 -20.01 -6.11
C GLY A 178 -3.08 -20.16 -4.63
N ALA A 179 -3.71 -21.10 -3.93
CA ALA A 179 -3.41 -21.38 -2.52
C ALA A 179 -1.95 -21.82 -2.25
N ARG A 180 -1.19 -22.30 -3.26
CA ARG A 180 0.21 -22.76 -3.11
C ARG A 180 1.20 -21.67 -2.74
N GLN A 181 0.85 -20.40 -2.97
CA GLN A 181 1.61 -19.23 -2.55
C GLN A 181 0.66 -18.26 -1.85
N VAL A 182 0.95 -17.87 -0.61
CA VAL A 182 0.02 -17.10 0.24
C VAL A 182 -0.59 -15.88 -0.46
N SER A 183 0.22 -15.09 -1.16
CA SER A 183 -0.27 -13.91 -1.88
C SER A 183 -1.13 -14.26 -3.08
N CYS A 184 -0.87 -15.39 -3.74
CA CYS A 184 -1.60 -15.81 -4.93
C CYS A 184 -2.98 -16.38 -4.61
N ASN A 185 -3.27 -16.73 -3.35
CA ASN A 185 -4.62 -17.07 -2.92
C ASN A 185 -5.60 -15.92 -3.23
N GLU A 186 -5.14 -14.69 -3.02
CA GLU A 186 -5.93 -13.49 -3.28
C GLU A 186 -5.62 -12.81 -4.61
N LEU A 187 -4.38 -12.86 -5.09
CA LEU A 187 -3.94 -12.11 -6.27
C LEU A 187 -3.98 -12.90 -7.59
N ALA A 188 -4.40 -14.17 -7.56
CA ALA A 188 -4.70 -14.89 -8.80
C ALA A 188 -5.84 -14.19 -9.57
N PRO A 189 -5.70 -14.01 -10.89
CA PRO A 189 -6.77 -13.45 -11.71
C PRO A 189 -8.10 -14.16 -11.50
N GLY A 190 -9.16 -13.38 -11.23
CA GLY A 190 -10.48 -13.92 -10.93
C GLY A 190 -10.57 -14.63 -9.58
N SER A 191 -9.70 -14.37 -8.61
CA SER A 191 -9.88 -14.86 -7.24
C SER A 191 -11.20 -14.36 -6.63
N PRO A 192 -11.78 -15.09 -5.65
CA PRO A 192 -12.92 -14.59 -4.89
C PRO A 192 -12.66 -13.23 -4.24
N PHE A 193 -11.45 -13.02 -3.72
CA PHE A 193 -11.03 -11.76 -3.13
C PHE A 193 -11.11 -10.60 -4.12
N LEU A 194 -10.52 -10.72 -5.31
CA LEU A 194 -10.53 -9.63 -6.30
C LEU A 194 -11.93 -9.37 -6.87
N ARG A 195 -12.73 -10.42 -7.08
CA ARG A 195 -14.14 -10.24 -7.49
C ARG A 195 -14.94 -9.47 -6.46
N ASP A 196 -14.79 -9.80 -5.18
CA ASP A 196 -15.42 -9.06 -4.11
C ASP A 196 -14.90 -7.62 -4.06
N LEU A 197 -13.58 -7.44 -4.08
CA LEU A 197 -12.93 -6.13 -3.97
C LEU A 197 -13.31 -5.16 -5.11
N ASN A 198 -13.39 -5.65 -6.35
CA ASN A 198 -13.79 -4.85 -7.51
C ASN A 198 -15.31 -4.64 -7.57
N GLY A 199 -16.09 -5.54 -6.96
CA GLY A 199 -17.54 -5.48 -6.98
C GLY A 199 -18.14 -5.70 -8.38
N PRO A 200 -19.47 -5.65 -8.51
CA PRO A 200 -20.13 -5.81 -9.79
C PRO A 200 -19.68 -4.71 -10.76
N GLU A 201 -19.32 -5.11 -11.98
CA GLU A 201 -18.85 -4.22 -13.05
C GLU A 201 -17.65 -3.32 -12.69
N GLY A 202 -16.89 -3.63 -11.62
CA GLY A 202 -15.77 -2.78 -11.18
C GLY A 202 -16.21 -1.50 -10.44
N LEU A 203 -17.46 -1.39 -9.99
CA LEU A 203 -17.95 -0.22 -9.26
C LEU A 203 -17.32 -0.03 -7.87
N GLY A 204 -16.63 -1.06 -7.35
CA GLY A 204 -15.85 -1.02 -6.12
C GLY A 204 -14.35 -0.74 -6.32
N GLU A 205 -13.91 -0.44 -7.55
CA GLU A 205 -12.48 -0.28 -7.85
C GLU A 205 -11.86 0.94 -7.20
N ALA A 206 -12.33 2.15 -7.55
CA ALA A 206 -11.95 3.37 -6.86
C ALA A 206 -12.84 3.57 -5.61
N PRO A 207 -12.25 3.76 -4.40
CA PRO A 207 -13.04 4.03 -3.20
C PRO A 207 -13.91 5.28 -3.35
N ALA A 208 -15.21 5.17 -3.09
CA ALA A 208 -16.15 6.27 -3.23
C ALA A 208 -15.74 7.48 -2.36
N GLY A 209 -15.76 8.67 -2.94
CA GLY A 209 -15.40 9.92 -2.24
C GLY A 209 -13.91 10.14 -2.01
N VAL A 210 -13.03 9.23 -2.48
CA VAL A 210 -11.58 9.36 -2.41
C VAL A 210 -11.04 9.75 -3.79
N ARG A 211 -10.19 10.77 -3.86
CA ARG A 211 -9.50 11.08 -5.12
C ARG A 211 -8.50 9.97 -5.42
N THR A 212 -8.66 9.21 -6.50
CA THR A 212 -7.74 8.12 -6.84
C THR A 212 -6.88 8.42 -8.05
N LEU A 213 -5.57 8.18 -7.94
CA LEU A 213 -4.60 8.16 -9.03
C LEU A 213 -4.02 6.75 -9.15
N VAL A 214 -4.05 6.18 -10.34
CA VAL A 214 -3.25 5.00 -10.69
C VAL A 214 -1.96 5.45 -11.34
N VAL A 215 -0.84 4.90 -10.90
CA VAL A 215 0.46 5.05 -11.56
C VAL A 215 0.85 3.69 -12.15
N ALA A 216 0.98 3.62 -13.47
CA ALA A 216 1.20 2.38 -14.20
C ALA A 216 2.24 2.55 -15.31
N SER A 217 2.82 1.43 -15.76
CA SER A 217 3.74 1.42 -16.89
C SER A 217 2.97 1.46 -18.22
N ALA A 218 3.49 2.21 -19.21
CA ALA A 218 2.89 2.32 -20.54
C ALA A 218 3.08 1.08 -21.42
N ASP A 219 4.05 0.24 -21.07
CA ASP A 219 4.56 -0.81 -21.92
C ASP A 219 4.82 -2.10 -21.11
N ARG A 220 5.59 -3.02 -21.68
CA ARG A 220 5.90 -4.32 -21.06
C ARG A 220 6.99 -4.25 -19.98
N SER A 221 7.41 -3.06 -19.55
CA SER A 221 8.49 -2.89 -18.57
C SER A 221 8.09 -3.36 -17.18
N ASP A 222 6.80 -3.29 -16.82
CA ASP A 222 6.30 -3.94 -15.63
C ASP A 222 6.10 -5.45 -15.89
N THR A 223 7.09 -6.23 -15.45
CA THR A 223 7.13 -7.69 -15.63
C THR A 223 6.07 -8.43 -14.82
N PHE A 224 5.41 -7.78 -13.86
CA PHE A 224 4.26 -8.35 -13.15
C PHE A 224 2.97 -8.30 -13.98
N TYR A 225 2.93 -7.47 -15.03
CA TYR A 225 1.76 -7.21 -15.85
C TYR A 225 2.06 -7.28 -17.36
N PRO A 226 2.63 -8.39 -17.87
CA PRO A 226 2.98 -8.50 -19.28
C PRO A 226 1.75 -8.64 -20.19
N GLY A 227 1.86 -8.10 -21.40
CA GLY A 227 0.91 -8.34 -22.49
C GLY A 227 -0.53 -7.97 -22.12
N PRO A 228 -1.51 -8.91 -22.17
CA PRO A 228 -2.91 -8.61 -21.88
C PRO A 228 -3.16 -8.19 -20.42
N TRP A 229 -2.18 -8.35 -19.53
CA TRP A 229 -2.29 -7.97 -18.12
C TRP A 229 -1.86 -6.53 -17.84
N ALA A 230 -1.40 -5.78 -18.84
CA ALA A 230 -0.89 -4.40 -18.66
C ALA A 230 -1.91 -3.45 -18.03
N SER A 231 -3.21 -3.70 -18.22
CA SER A 231 -4.28 -2.91 -17.59
C SER A 231 -4.61 -3.34 -16.16
N SER A 232 -3.99 -4.40 -15.62
CA SER A 232 -4.31 -4.90 -14.28
C SER A 232 -4.18 -3.82 -13.19
N PRO A 233 -3.20 -2.91 -13.23
CA PRO A 233 -3.13 -1.78 -12.29
C PRO A 233 -4.26 -0.76 -12.36
N HIS A 234 -5.00 -0.69 -13.45
CA HIS A 234 -6.03 0.31 -13.63
C HIS A 234 -7.18 0.09 -12.62
N LEU A 235 -7.85 1.20 -12.28
CA LEU A 235 -9.04 1.23 -11.45
C LEU A 235 -10.10 2.06 -12.16
N ARG A 236 -11.29 1.50 -12.35
CA ARG A 236 -12.45 2.22 -12.86
C ARG A 236 -12.73 3.42 -11.94
N GLY A 237 -12.84 4.60 -12.55
CA GLY A 237 -13.09 5.86 -11.83
C GLY A 237 -11.84 6.59 -11.31
N ALA A 238 -10.64 6.02 -11.48
CA ALA A 238 -9.38 6.69 -11.12
C ALA A 238 -8.83 7.54 -12.27
N GLN A 239 -8.09 8.60 -11.92
CA GLN A 239 -7.15 9.23 -12.83
C GLN A 239 -5.99 8.27 -13.09
N VAL A 240 -5.37 8.32 -14.27
CA VAL A 240 -4.26 7.42 -14.62
C VAL A 240 -3.06 8.23 -15.08
N LEU A 241 -1.92 8.02 -14.43
CA LEU A 241 -0.61 8.46 -14.87
C LEU A 241 0.12 7.24 -15.43
N VAL A 242 0.30 7.23 -16.75
CA VAL A 242 0.99 6.16 -17.46
C VAL A 242 2.39 6.65 -17.83
N LEU A 243 3.43 5.90 -17.44
CA LEU A 243 4.83 6.28 -17.66
C LEU A 243 5.55 5.22 -18.50
N PRO A 244 6.27 5.60 -19.58
CA PRO A 244 6.97 4.64 -20.42
C PRO A 244 8.24 4.13 -19.73
N ARG A 245 8.63 2.89 -20.05
CA ARG A 245 9.94 2.31 -19.70
C ARG A 245 10.27 2.27 -18.20
N LEU A 246 9.26 2.22 -17.34
CA LEU A 246 9.44 2.00 -15.90
C LEU A 246 8.98 0.61 -15.51
N GLY A 247 9.87 -0.14 -14.84
CA GLY A 247 9.52 -1.42 -14.23
C GLY A 247 8.73 -1.26 -12.92
N HIS A 248 8.31 -2.41 -12.37
CA HIS A 248 7.40 -2.48 -11.23
C HIS A 248 7.79 -1.60 -10.03
N ASP A 249 9.04 -1.73 -9.56
CA ASP A 249 9.55 -0.95 -8.43
C ASP A 249 9.95 0.47 -8.86
N ALA A 250 10.36 0.67 -10.12
CA ALA A 250 10.75 1.97 -10.63
C ALA A 250 9.58 2.97 -10.68
N LEU A 251 8.35 2.50 -10.89
CA LEU A 251 7.14 3.33 -10.81
C LEU A 251 6.94 3.99 -9.43
N ARG A 252 7.52 3.43 -8.37
CA ARG A 252 7.46 3.98 -7.01
C ARG A 252 8.41 5.16 -6.81
N VAL A 253 9.62 5.07 -7.39
CA VAL A 253 10.78 5.93 -7.05
C VAL A 253 11.28 6.82 -8.17
N ALA A 254 10.91 6.56 -9.42
CA ALA A 254 11.37 7.37 -10.55
C ALA A 254 10.91 8.82 -10.39
N GLU A 255 11.79 9.77 -10.73
CA GLU A 255 11.53 11.20 -10.55
C GLU A 255 10.22 11.65 -11.20
N ALA A 256 9.96 11.22 -12.44
CA ALA A 256 8.73 11.54 -13.15
C ALA A 256 7.48 10.97 -12.46
N ALA A 257 7.57 9.77 -11.86
CA ALA A 257 6.48 9.18 -11.11
C ALA A 257 6.22 9.97 -9.82
N VAL A 258 7.29 10.26 -9.06
CA VAL A 258 7.21 11.00 -7.80
C VAL A 258 6.65 12.40 -8.02
N ALA A 259 7.13 13.11 -9.04
CA ALA A 259 6.60 14.42 -9.42
C ALA A 259 5.10 14.34 -9.77
N GLY A 260 4.70 13.31 -10.52
CA GLY A 260 3.31 13.12 -10.92
C GLY A 260 2.36 12.89 -9.75
N TYR A 261 2.69 11.98 -8.84
CA TYR A 261 1.83 11.74 -7.68
C TYR A 261 1.93 12.83 -6.60
N LEU A 262 3.07 13.52 -6.46
CA LEU A 262 3.15 14.74 -5.62
C LEU A 262 2.20 15.82 -6.13
N ALA A 263 2.22 16.10 -7.43
CA ALA A 263 1.32 17.08 -8.04
C ALA A 263 -0.15 16.68 -7.87
N PHE A 264 -0.46 15.38 -7.84
CA PHE A 264 -1.81 14.90 -7.55
C PHE A 264 -2.23 15.10 -6.09
N LEU A 265 -1.33 14.84 -5.13
CA LEU A 265 -1.58 14.96 -3.68
C LEU A 265 -1.66 16.43 -3.23
N GLN A 266 -0.86 17.31 -3.82
CA GLN A 266 -0.82 18.73 -3.48
C GLN A 266 -2.03 19.52 -4.01
N LYS A 267 -2.83 18.94 -4.90
CA LYS A 267 -4.14 19.50 -5.25
C LYS A 267 -5.07 19.44 -4.03
N PRO A 268 -5.85 20.51 -3.76
CA PRO A 268 -6.79 20.53 -2.65
C PRO A 268 -7.73 19.31 -2.68
#